data_AF-A0AAF0QHG9-F1
#
_entry.id   AF-A0AAF0QHG9-F1
#
_cell.length_a   1.000
_cell.length_b   1.000
_cell.length_c   1.000
_cell.angle_alpha   90.00
_cell.angle_beta   90.00
_cell.angle_gamma   90.00
#
_symmetry.space_group_name_H-M   'P 1'
#
loop_
_entity.id
_entity.type
_entity.pdbx_description
1 polymer ?
#
loop_
_entity_poly.entity_id
_entity_poly.type
_entity_poly.pdbx_seq_one_letter_code
_entity_poly.pdbx_strand_id
1 'polypeptide(L)'
;MSIVPSMSEWSENDYRLLCGNLGNEVNDDVLSKAFSKIPTFNKAKIVRNKQTGKTRGYGFVSFSNSLDCAAALTEMNGKYVGNRPIILHKSKSRIDYEALKRRRARTFTQ
;
A
#
# COMPACT_ATOMS: atom_id res chain seq x y z
N MET A 1 -2.64 21.34 3.97
CA MET A 1 -3.51 20.19 4.32
C MET A 1 -3.01 18.91 3.65
N SER A 2 -2.21 18.11 4.35
CA SER A 2 -1.68 16.84 3.82
C SER A 2 -2.65 15.71 4.13
N ILE A 3 -3.53 15.38 3.20
CA ILE A 3 -4.48 14.26 3.34
C ILE A 3 -3.83 12.96 2.84
N VAL A 4 -2.67 12.62 3.38
CA VAL A 4 -2.26 11.21 3.42
C VAL A 4 -2.76 10.67 4.76
N PRO A 5 -3.47 9.52 4.81
CA PRO A 5 -3.71 8.86 6.08
C PRO A 5 -2.36 8.65 6.76
N SER A 6 -2.29 9.08 8.02
CA SER A 6 -1.10 9.11 8.87
C SER A 6 -0.32 7.79 8.76
N MET A 7 0.90 7.87 8.22
CA MET A 7 1.86 6.76 8.18
C MET A 7 2.33 6.30 9.57
N SER A 8 1.85 6.92 10.64
CA SER A 8 2.22 6.67 12.05
C SER A 8 1.73 5.32 12.61
N GLU A 9 1.05 4.48 11.83
CA GLU A 9 0.52 3.18 12.27
C GLU A 9 1.29 1.96 11.73
N TRP A 10 2.48 2.16 11.15
CA TRP A 10 3.22 1.09 10.47
C TRP A 10 4.68 1.05 10.92
N SER A 11 5.22 -0.14 11.15
CA SER A 11 6.60 -0.31 11.58
C SER A 11 7.58 0.24 10.54
N GLU A 12 8.62 0.93 11.01
CA GLU A 12 9.60 1.63 10.16
C GLU A 12 10.46 0.68 9.31
N ASN A 13 10.63 -0.57 9.75
CA ASN A 13 11.47 -1.58 9.08
C ASN A 13 10.69 -2.60 8.25
N ASP A 14 9.41 -2.35 7.98
CA ASP A 14 8.56 -3.28 7.23
C ASP A 14 8.78 -3.20 5.71
N TYR A 15 8.68 -4.36 5.05
CA TYR A 15 8.66 -4.47 3.59
C TYR A 15 7.25 -4.27 3.07
N ARG A 16 7.03 -3.20 2.29
CA ARG A 16 5.69 -2.83 1.82
C ARG A 16 5.52 -3.06 0.33
N LEU A 17 4.31 -3.46 -0.08
CA LEU A 17 3.89 -3.48 -1.48
C LEU A 17 2.75 -2.48 -1.69
N LEU A 18 2.78 -1.82 -2.84
CA LEU A 18 1.65 -1.03 -3.33
C LEU A 18 0.70 -1.97 -4.06
N CYS A 19 -0.55 -1.97 -3.63
CA CYS A 19 -1.67 -2.69 -4.23
C CYS A 19 -2.51 -1.73 -5.05
N GLY A 20 -2.48 -1.83 -6.38
CA GLY A 20 -3.25 -1.03 -7.32
C GLY A 20 -4.37 -1.81 -8.00
N ASN A 21 -5.17 -1.10 -8.80
CA ASN A 21 -6.31 -1.63 -9.54
C ASN A 21 -7.41 -2.27 -8.66
N LEU A 22 -7.55 -1.78 -7.43
CA LEU A 22 -8.56 -2.29 -6.49
C LEU A 22 -9.95 -1.75 -6.84
N GLY A 23 -10.95 -2.64 -6.86
CA GLY A 23 -12.36 -2.27 -7.02
C GLY A 23 -12.92 -1.54 -5.79
N ASN A 24 -14.08 -0.90 -5.95
CA ASN A 24 -14.76 -0.19 -4.86
C ASN A 24 -15.25 -1.09 -3.73
N GLU A 25 -15.48 -2.36 -4.04
CA GLU A 25 -15.84 -3.43 -3.11
C GLU A 25 -14.67 -3.89 -2.22
N VAL A 26 -13.43 -3.64 -2.65
CA VAL A 26 -12.24 -4.11 -1.93
C VAL A 26 -11.99 -3.19 -0.74
N ASN A 27 -12.00 -3.80 0.44
CA ASN A 27 -11.73 -3.16 1.72
C ASN A 27 -10.44 -3.72 2.34
N ASP A 28 -9.98 -3.09 3.42
CA ASP A 28 -8.82 -3.56 4.22
C ASP A 28 -8.96 -5.01 4.67
N ASP A 29 -10.13 -5.44 5.15
CA ASP A 29 -10.40 -6.86 5.49
C ASP A 29 -10.23 -7.82 4.29
N VAL A 30 -10.75 -7.44 3.12
CA VAL A 30 -10.65 -8.26 1.89
C VAL A 30 -9.20 -8.38 1.45
N LEU A 31 -8.46 -7.26 1.47
CA LEU A 31 -7.05 -7.24 1.14
C LEU A 31 -6.25 -8.06 2.17
N SER A 32 -6.53 -7.89 3.46
CA SER A 32 -5.91 -8.65 4.54
C SER A 32 -6.09 -10.16 4.35
N LYS A 33 -7.33 -10.61 4.09
CA LYS A 33 -7.63 -12.03 3.81
C LYS A 33 -6.91 -12.56 2.56
N ALA A 34 -6.77 -11.74 1.52
CA ALA A 34 -6.06 -12.12 0.31
C ALA A 34 -4.56 -12.38 0.59
N PHE A 35 -3.93 -11.52 1.42
CA PHE A 35 -2.51 -11.61 1.75
C PHE A 35 -2.19 -12.44 2.99
N SER A 36 -3.17 -12.81 3.80
CA SER A 36 -3.00 -13.66 5.00
C SER A 36 -2.47 -15.05 4.70
N LYS A 37 -2.48 -15.49 3.43
CA LYS A 37 -1.87 -16.75 2.98
C LYS A 37 -0.35 -16.69 2.95
N ILE A 38 0.21 -15.48 2.85
CA ILE A 38 1.65 -15.27 2.81
C ILE A 38 2.18 -15.24 4.24
N PRO A 39 3.18 -16.07 4.58
CA PRO A 39 3.82 -16.00 5.89
C PRO A 39 4.46 -14.62 6.06
N THR A 40 4.48 -14.10 7.29
CA THR A 40 5.00 -12.77 7.63
C THR A 40 4.16 -11.56 7.19
N PHE A 41 2.94 -11.77 6.67
CA PHE A 41 1.99 -10.68 6.48
C PHE A 41 1.68 -9.96 7.80
N ASN A 42 1.89 -8.65 7.85
CA ASN A 42 1.66 -7.81 9.04
C ASN A 42 0.31 -7.10 8.99
N LYS A 43 0.10 -6.27 7.94
CA LYS A 43 -1.06 -5.38 7.88
C LYS A 43 -1.38 -5.01 6.44
N ALA A 44 -2.66 -4.81 6.16
CA ALA A 44 -3.18 -4.30 4.89
C ALA A 44 -4.02 -3.04 5.14
N LYS A 45 -3.97 -2.06 4.23
CA LYS A 45 -4.79 -0.85 4.33
C LYS A 45 -5.06 -0.26 2.97
N ILE A 46 -6.31 0.09 2.75
CA ILE A 46 -6.76 0.77 1.54
C ILE A 46 -6.78 2.27 1.76
N VAL A 47 -6.28 3.00 0.76
CA VAL A 47 -6.35 4.46 0.78
C VAL A 47 -7.71 4.89 0.29
N ARG A 48 -8.43 5.58 1.18
CA ARG A 48 -9.77 6.11 0.92
C ARG A 48 -9.73 7.64 0.95
N ASN A 49 -10.60 8.27 0.18
CA ASN A 49 -10.84 9.70 0.28
C ASN A 49 -11.51 10.00 1.63
N LYS A 50 -10.90 10.86 2.46
CA LYS A 50 -11.47 11.23 3.77
C LYS A 50 -12.80 11.97 3.67
N GLN A 51 -13.06 12.69 2.58
CA GLN A 51 -14.32 13.45 2.43
C GLN A 51 -15.48 12.56 1.95
N THR A 52 -15.21 11.62 1.05
CA THR A 52 -16.27 10.81 0.41
C THR A 52 -16.33 9.37 0.89
N GLY A 53 -15.36 8.92 1.69
CA GLY A 53 -15.21 7.53 2.15
C GLY A 53 -14.84 6.53 1.04
N LYS A 54 -14.89 6.94 -0.24
CA LYS A 54 -14.62 6.07 -1.39
C LYS A 54 -13.14 5.69 -1.47
N THR A 55 -12.86 4.43 -1.80
CA THR A 55 -11.50 3.98 -2.11
C THR A 55 -10.93 4.75 -3.29
N ARG A 56 -9.61 4.97 -3.26
CA ARG A 56 -8.86 5.55 -4.37
C ARG A 56 -8.42 4.51 -5.39
N GLY A 57 -8.80 3.24 -5.21
CA GLY A 57 -8.41 2.14 -6.08
C GLY A 57 -6.99 1.62 -5.83
N TYR A 58 -6.39 2.01 -4.69
CA TYR A 58 -5.10 1.52 -4.26
C TYR A 58 -5.00 1.38 -2.74
N GLY A 59 -4.06 0.56 -2.30
CA GLY A 59 -3.76 0.27 -0.91
C GLY A 59 -2.32 -0.18 -0.72
N PHE A 60 -1.96 -0.49 0.51
CA PHE A 60 -0.64 -0.95 0.89
C PHE A 60 -0.76 -2.19 1.76
N VAL A 61 0.20 -3.10 1.59
CA VAL A 61 0.40 -4.24 2.47
C VAL A 61 1.82 -4.23 3.01
N SER A 62 1.98 -4.73 4.22
CA SER A 62 3.25 -4.80 4.95
C SER A 62 3.59 -6.25 5.28
N PHE A 63 4.87 -6.58 5.18
CA PHE A 63 5.46 -7.86 5.53
C PHE A 63 6.68 -7.66 6.43
N SER A 64 6.88 -8.60 7.36
CA SER A 64 8.07 -8.61 8.21
C SER A 64 9.33 -9.09 7.46
N ASN A 65 9.17 -9.84 6.36
CA ASN A 65 10.28 -10.41 5.62
C ASN A 65 10.32 -9.96 4.15
N SER A 66 11.53 -9.74 3.64
CA SER A 66 11.77 -9.30 2.26
C SER A 66 11.46 -10.38 1.23
N LEU A 67 11.79 -11.64 1.57
CA LEU A 67 11.59 -12.80 0.69
C LEU A 67 10.11 -13.06 0.48
N ASP A 68 9.33 -13.06 1.57
CA ASP A 68 7.88 -13.23 1.52
C ASP A 68 7.18 -12.07 0.82
N CYS A 69 7.68 -10.84 1.00
CA CYS A 69 7.22 -9.68 0.23
C CYS A 69 7.46 -9.86 -1.28
N ALA A 70 8.64 -10.33 -1.69
CA ALA A 70 8.94 -10.60 -3.10
C ALA A 70 8.11 -11.77 -3.66
N ALA A 71 7.91 -12.83 -2.86
CA ALA A 71 7.06 -13.95 -3.22
C ALA A 71 5.60 -13.51 -3.39
N ALA A 72 5.06 -12.71 -2.45
CA ALA A 72 3.73 -12.14 -2.55
C ALA A 72 3.57 -11.27 -3.80
N LEU A 73 4.58 -10.46 -4.13
CA LEU A 73 4.57 -9.66 -5.36
C LEU A 73 4.44 -10.55 -6.59
N THR A 74 5.18 -11.65 -6.69
CA THR A 74 5.10 -12.53 -7.87
C THR A 74 3.82 -13.37 -7.87
N GLU A 75 3.41 -13.90 -6.71
CA GLU A 75 2.30 -14.84 -6.60
C GLU A 75 0.92 -14.18 -6.62
N MET A 76 0.80 -12.98 -6.09
CA MET A 76 -0.49 -12.27 -5.98
C MET A 76 -0.70 -11.26 -7.09
N ASN A 77 0.35 -10.80 -7.79
CA ASN A 77 0.18 -9.88 -8.90
C ASN A 77 -0.62 -10.52 -10.04
N GLY A 78 -1.66 -9.82 -10.49
CA GLY A 78 -2.60 -10.30 -11.51
C GLY A 78 -3.70 -11.21 -10.97
N LYS A 79 -3.70 -11.61 -9.68
CA LYS A 79 -4.80 -12.38 -9.10
C LYS A 79 -6.03 -11.51 -8.88
N TYR A 80 -7.21 -12.11 -9.01
CA TYR A 80 -8.46 -11.40 -8.76
C TYR A 80 -8.69 -11.20 -7.27
N VAL A 81 -8.86 -9.95 -6.87
CA VAL A 81 -9.26 -9.55 -5.51
C VAL A 81 -10.54 -8.73 -5.63
N GLY A 82 -11.67 -9.35 -5.27
CA GLY A 82 -12.99 -8.87 -5.68
C GLY A 82 -13.17 -9.05 -7.19
N ASN A 83 -13.77 -8.07 -7.85
CA ASN A 83 -14.06 -8.12 -9.28
C ASN A 83 -12.92 -7.64 -10.22
N ARG A 84 -11.70 -7.39 -9.70
CA ARG A 84 -10.57 -6.89 -10.50
C ARG A 84 -9.26 -7.60 -10.19
N PRO A 85 -8.36 -7.77 -11.18
CA PRO A 85 -7.02 -8.28 -10.93
C PRO A 85 -6.19 -7.22 -10.20
N ILE A 86 -5.61 -7.60 -9.06
CA ILE A 86 -4.73 -6.73 -8.28
C ILE A 86 -3.40 -6.52 -9.00
N ILE A 87 -2.93 -5.28 -9.02
CA ILE A 87 -1.60 -4.96 -9.57
C ILE A 87 -0.68 -4.65 -8.41
N LEU A 88 0.42 -5.39 -8.28
CA LEU A 88 1.37 -5.21 -7.19
C LEU A 88 2.66 -4.56 -7.68
N HIS A 89 3.16 -3.61 -6.89
CA HIS A 89 4.44 -2.96 -7.12
C HIS A 89 5.28 -2.97 -5.85
N LYS A 90 6.61 -3.10 -6.01
CA LYS A 90 7.55 -2.88 -4.91
C LYS A 90 7.37 -1.45 -4.40
N SER A 91 6.94 -1.31 -3.14
CA SER A 91 7.00 -0.01 -2.50
C SER A 91 8.47 0.27 -2.20
N LYS A 92 8.94 1.51 -2.41
CA LYS A 92 10.29 1.90 -2.01
C LYS A 92 10.35 2.02 -0.49
N SER A 93 10.46 0.86 0.17
CA SER A 93 10.22 0.66 1.59
C SER A 93 11.39 1.06 2.49
N ARG A 94 12.25 2.01 2.10
CA ARG A 94 13.34 2.46 3.01
C ARG A 94 13.50 3.96 3.16
N ILE A 95 13.54 4.75 2.09
CA ILE A 95 13.74 6.20 2.20
C ILE A 95 13.11 6.81 0.95
N ASP A 96 11.85 7.26 0.95
CA ASP A 96 11.40 8.07 -0.19
C ASP A 96 10.21 8.98 0.07
N TYR A 97 9.41 8.81 1.13
CA TYR A 97 8.36 9.81 1.37
C TYR A 97 8.91 11.15 1.88
N GLU A 98 10.01 11.15 2.62
CA GLU A 98 10.77 12.36 2.95
C GLU A 98 11.48 12.95 1.72
N ALA A 99 11.95 12.12 0.78
CA ALA A 99 12.52 12.56 -0.50
C ALA A 99 11.45 13.15 -1.44
N LEU A 100 10.24 12.59 -1.45
CA LEU A 100 9.07 13.12 -2.15
C LEU A 100 8.56 14.42 -1.49
N LYS A 101 8.68 14.56 -0.16
CA LYS A 101 8.44 15.81 0.56
C LYS A 101 9.48 16.88 0.20
N ARG A 102 10.76 16.50 0.07
CA ARG A 102 11.87 17.40 -0.33
C ARG A 102 11.73 17.93 -1.76
N ARG A 103 11.17 17.15 -2.70
CA ARG A 103 10.94 17.63 -4.09
C ARG A 103 9.75 18.59 -4.24
N ARG A 104 8.90 18.75 -3.21
CA ARG A 104 7.82 19.76 -3.19
C ARG A 104 8.07 20.93 -2.24
N ALA A 105 9.30 21.07 -1.74
CA ALA A 105 9.75 22.19 -0.91
C ALA A 105 10.89 23.01 -1.56
N ARG A 106 10.98 23.02 -2.90
CA ARG A 106 11.89 23.89 -3.67
C ARG A 106 11.17 24.65 -4.79
N THR A 107 9.97 25.15 -4.53
CA THR A 107 9.34 26.09 -5.50
C THR A 107 8.58 27.21 -4.83
N PHE A 108 8.87 27.55 -3.57
CA PHE A 108 8.34 28.78 -2.98
C PHE A 108 9.31 29.32 -1.93
N THR A 109 10.30 30.10 -2.37
CA THR A 109 10.48 31.50 -1.95
C THR A 109 11.59 32.13 -2.80
N GLN A 110 11.27 33.32 -3.35
CA GLN A 110 12.08 34.33 -4.08
C GLN A 110 13.29 33.89 -4.89
#